data_AF-A0A484IEB1-F1
#
_entry.id   AF-A0A484IEB1-F1
#
_cell.length_a   1.000
_cell.length_b   1.000
_cell.length_c   1.000
_cell.angle_alpha   90.00
_cell.angle_beta   90.00
_cell.angle_gamma   90.00
#
_symmetry.space_group_name_H-M   'P 1'
#
loop_
_entity.id
_entity.type
_entity.pdbx_description
1 polymer ?
#
loop_
_entity_poly.entity_id
_entity_poly.type
_entity_poly.pdbx_seq_one_letter_code
_entity_poly.pdbx_strand_id
1 'polypeptide(L)'
;MTADANTEQKRSTFYPLSELTVLKRSGNSEKFNQEKLARGITRAGTPYMLANDISKSITSKLASNPHIDNVILSSKLREYVSTELRQRNQNTIAESYLGYSKNSVTSISEEQLKNNKYNSKVSQTTNTRQKQFAKDKDNTSGRNTKRGI
;
A
#
# COMPACT_ATOMS: atom_id res chain seq x y z
N MET A 1 -17.33 8.51 -60.40
CA MET A 1 -15.97 8.63 -59.86
C MET A 1 -16.05 9.45 -58.59
N THR A 2 -16.17 8.80 -57.44
CA THR A 2 -16.07 9.44 -56.12
C THR A 2 -15.31 8.45 -55.24
N ALA A 3 -14.10 8.83 -54.86
CA ALA A 3 -13.20 8.05 -54.03
C ALA A 3 -13.59 8.28 -52.56
N ASP A 4 -14.19 7.27 -51.95
CA ASP A 4 -14.58 7.33 -50.55
C ASP A 4 -13.43 6.90 -49.63
N ALA A 5 -13.05 7.86 -48.78
CA ALA A 5 -12.52 7.71 -47.43
C ALA A 5 -11.37 6.71 -47.22
N ASN A 6 -10.13 7.22 -47.34
CA ASN A 6 -8.98 6.72 -46.59
C ASN A 6 -9.30 6.77 -45.09
N THR A 7 -9.75 5.64 -44.54
CA THR A 7 -9.81 5.44 -43.10
C THR A 7 -8.39 5.10 -42.65
N GLU A 8 -7.67 6.08 -42.11
CA GLU A 8 -6.42 5.86 -41.38
C GLU A 8 -6.71 4.91 -40.20
N GLN A 9 -6.54 3.61 -40.46
CA GLN A 9 -6.38 2.63 -39.41
C GLN A 9 -5.07 2.97 -38.70
N LYS A 10 -5.17 3.77 -37.62
CA LYS A 10 -4.12 3.95 -36.63
C LYS A 10 -3.61 2.56 -36.26
N ARG A 11 -2.44 2.20 -36.79
CA ARG A 11 -1.72 0.99 -36.41
C ARG A 11 -1.60 1.01 -34.89
N SER A 12 -2.30 0.12 -34.22
CA SER A 12 -2.10 -0.15 -32.81
C SER A 12 -0.68 -0.67 -32.68
N THR A 13 0.24 0.23 -32.35
CA THR A 13 1.59 -0.14 -31.95
C THR A 13 1.43 -0.96 -30.68
N PHE A 14 1.49 -2.29 -30.83
CA PHE A 14 1.47 -3.21 -29.71
C PHE A 14 2.78 -3.02 -28.97
N TYR A 15 2.72 -2.44 -27.78
CA TYR A 15 3.90 -2.26 -26.96
C TYR A 15 3.98 -3.37 -25.91
N PRO A 16 5.19 -3.88 -25.64
CA PRO A 16 5.36 -4.90 -24.61
C PRO A 16 5.00 -4.33 -23.24
N LEU A 17 4.46 -5.18 -22.36
CA LEU A 17 4.03 -4.77 -21.01
C LEU A 17 5.17 -4.14 -20.17
N SER A 18 6.43 -4.42 -20.52
CA SER A 18 7.63 -3.80 -19.95
C SER A 18 7.72 -2.28 -20.15
N GLU A 19 6.99 -1.74 -21.13
CA GLU A 19 6.91 -0.32 -21.45
C GLU A 19 5.67 0.35 -20.85
N LEU A 20 4.78 -0.43 -20.22
CA LEU A 20 3.59 0.10 -19.58
C LEU A 20 3.99 1.05 -18.44
N THR A 21 3.45 2.26 -18.51
CA THR A 21 3.73 3.33 -17.56
C THR A 21 2.50 3.59 -16.70
N VAL A 22 2.69 3.64 -15.39
CA VAL A 22 1.65 3.93 -14.42
C VAL A 22 1.71 5.40 -14.04
N LEU A 23 0.62 6.13 -14.28
CA LEU A 23 0.46 7.52 -13.86
C LEU A 23 -0.10 7.59 -12.43
N LYS A 24 0.68 8.16 -11.51
CA LYS A 24 0.27 8.35 -10.11
C LYS A 24 -0.69 9.53 -9.98
N ARG A 25 -1.44 9.55 -8.87
CA ARG A 25 -2.27 10.69 -8.47
C ARG A 25 -1.52 12.03 -8.36
N SER A 26 -0.20 11.99 -8.12
CA SER A 26 0.63 13.18 -7.98
C SER A 26 1.13 13.73 -9.33
N GLY A 27 0.74 13.13 -10.46
CA GLY A 27 1.27 13.48 -11.79
C GLY A 27 2.58 12.77 -12.14
N ASN A 28 3.25 12.13 -11.17
CA ASN A 28 4.47 11.35 -11.43
C ASN A 28 4.15 10.05 -12.17
N SER A 29 5.03 9.64 -13.07
CA SER A 29 4.95 8.36 -13.76
C SER A 29 5.99 7.37 -13.23
N GLU A 30 5.68 6.08 -13.31
CA GLU A 30 6.63 5.00 -13.02
C GLU A 30 6.37 3.80 -13.92
N LYS A 31 7.38 2.96 -14.14
CA LYS A 31 7.21 1.70 -14.88
C LYS A 31 6.30 0.76 -14.10
N PHE A 32 5.42 0.05 -14.81
CA PHE A 32 4.60 -0.99 -14.23
C PHE A 32 5.48 -2.10 -13.65
N ASN A 33 5.17 -2.52 -12.42
CA ASN A 33 5.85 -3.61 -11.75
C ASN A 33 4.79 -4.51 -11.10
N GLN A 34 4.72 -5.75 -11.57
CA GLN A 34 3.77 -6.75 -11.07
C GLN A 34 4.00 -7.10 -9.59
N GLU A 35 5.25 -7.25 -9.17
CA GLU A 35 5.58 -7.59 -7.78
C GLU A 35 5.16 -6.45 -6.84
N LYS A 36 5.33 -5.20 -7.28
CA LYS A 36 4.85 -4.03 -6.56
C LYS A 36 3.33 -4.03 -6.41
N LEU A 37 2.60 -4.43 -7.46
CA LEU A 37 1.15 -4.59 -7.40
C LEU A 37 0.76 -5.67 -6.39
N ALA A 38 1.39 -6.84 -6.43
CA ALA A 38 1.15 -7.94 -5.50
C ALA A 38 1.39 -7.53 -4.04
N ARG A 39 2.51 -6.87 -3.75
CA ARG A 39 2.83 -6.31 -2.42
C ARG A 39 1.81 -5.27 -1.95
N GLY A 40 1.24 -4.50 -2.88
CA GLY A 40 0.15 -3.57 -2.56
C GLY A 40 -1.13 -4.31 -2.13
N ILE A 41 -1.45 -5.41 -2.80
CA ILE A 41 -2.63 -6.23 -2.51
C ILE A 41 -2.47 -6.95 -1.16
N THR A 42 -1.28 -7.49 -0.84
CA THR A 42 -1.06 -8.19 0.43
C THR A 42 -1.22 -7.29 1.65
N ARG A 43 -0.91 -5.99 1.53
CA ARG A 43 -1.11 -5.01 2.61
C ARG A 43 -2.57 -4.84 3.04
N ALA A 44 -3.52 -5.23 2.18
CA ALA A 44 -4.94 -5.23 2.53
C ALA A 44 -5.40 -6.52 3.24
N GLY A 45 -4.49 -7.47 3.50
CA GLY A 45 -4.79 -8.73 4.18
C GLY A 45 -4.90 -9.94 3.26
N THR A 46 -4.66 -9.80 1.96
CA THR A 46 -4.69 -10.91 0.99
C THR A 46 -3.44 -11.79 1.13
N PRO A 47 -3.56 -13.13 1.22
CA PRO A 47 -2.41 -14.03 1.16
C PRO A 47 -1.59 -13.83 -0.12
N TYR A 48 -0.26 -13.93 -0.02
CA TYR A 48 0.64 -13.59 -1.14
C TYR A 48 0.38 -14.42 -2.41
N MET A 49 0.07 -15.71 -2.28
CA MET A 49 -0.25 -16.55 -3.45
C MET A 49 -1.44 -15.99 -4.23
N LEU A 50 -2.52 -15.67 -3.53
CA LEU A 50 -3.72 -15.07 -4.13
C LEU A 50 -3.43 -13.67 -4.72
N ALA A 51 -2.65 -12.86 -4.01
CA ALA A 51 -2.24 -11.53 -4.49
C ALA A 51 -1.40 -11.60 -5.77
N ASN A 52 -0.49 -12.59 -5.85
CA ASN A 52 0.32 -12.83 -7.04
C ASN A 52 -0.55 -13.29 -8.22
N ASP A 53 -1.52 -14.18 -7.98
CA ASP A 53 -2.44 -14.65 -9.03
C ASP A 53 -3.35 -13.53 -9.54
N ILE A 54 -3.84 -12.66 -8.66
CA ILE A 54 -4.58 -11.45 -9.05
C ILE A 54 -3.68 -10.54 -9.90
N SER A 55 -2.43 -10.34 -9.47
CA SER A 55 -1.48 -9.50 -10.20
C SER A 55 -1.20 -10.06 -11.59
N LYS A 56 -1.01 -11.37 -11.74
CA LYS A 56 -0.88 -12.05 -13.03
C LYS A 56 -2.13 -11.89 -13.89
N SER A 57 -3.32 -12.07 -13.31
CA SER A 57 -4.59 -11.88 -14.04
C SER A 57 -4.70 -10.47 -14.62
N ILE A 58 -4.35 -9.45 -13.83
CA ILE A 58 -4.35 -8.05 -14.28
C ILE A 58 -3.29 -7.82 -15.37
N THR A 59 -2.08 -8.32 -15.18
CA THR A 59 -1.00 -8.30 -16.19
C THR A 59 -1.48 -8.90 -17.52
N SER A 60 -2.13 -10.06 -17.50
CA SER A 60 -2.69 -10.70 -18.70
C SER A 60 -3.79 -9.86 -19.34
N LYS A 61 -4.70 -9.28 -18.53
CA LYS A 61 -5.76 -8.38 -19.03
C LYS A 61 -5.20 -7.14 -19.73
N LEU A 62 -4.13 -6.56 -19.17
CA LEU A 62 -3.44 -5.40 -19.75
C LEU A 62 -2.69 -5.75 -21.03
N ALA A 63 -2.13 -6.96 -21.12
CA ALA A 63 -1.49 -7.44 -22.34
C ALA A 63 -2.50 -7.72 -23.46
N SER A 64 -3.68 -8.26 -23.12
CA SER A 64 -4.75 -8.53 -24.11
C SER A 64 -5.46 -7.25 -24.59
N ASN A 65 -5.56 -6.24 -23.73
CA ASN A 65 -6.18 -4.95 -24.04
C ASN A 65 -5.18 -3.82 -23.81
N PRO A 66 -4.18 -3.65 -24.70
CA PRO A 66 -3.19 -2.60 -24.56
C PRO A 66 -3.85 -1.22 -24.65
N HIS A 67 -3.47 -0.34 -23.73
CA HIS A 67 -3.90 1.05 -23.77
C HIS A 67 -3.23 1.77 -24.95
N ILE A 68 -3.99 2.63 -25.63
CA ILE A 68 -3.54 3.37 -26.83
C ILE A 68 -2.19 4.08 -26.59
N ASP A 69 -1.98 4.61 -25.38
CA ASP A 69 -0.79 5.37 -25.01
C ASP A 69 0.18 4.61 -24.09
N ASN A 70 -0.04 3.32 -23.79
CA ASN A 70 0.65 2.57 -22.72
C ASN A 70 0.65 3.22 -21.34
N VAL A 71 -0.19 4.22 -21.12
CA VAL A 71 -0.31 4.88 -19.83
C VAL A 71 -1.57 4.36 -19.17
N ILE A 72 -1.42 3.83 -17.96
CA ILE A 72 -2.54 3.46 -17.11
C ILE A 72 -2.54 4.32 -15.84
N LEU A 73 -3.71 4.83 -15.49
CA LEU A 73 -3.86 5.59 -14.25
C LEU A 73 -3.82 4.64 -13.04
N SER A 74 -3.10 5.04 -12.00
CA SER A 74 -2.98 4.25 -10.76
C SER A 74 -4.33 3.99 -10.06
N SER A 75 -5.34 4.85 -10.23
CA SER A 75 -6.70 4.60 -9.75
C SER A 75 -7.37 3.47 -10.53
N LYS A 76 -7.18 3.41 -11.85
CA LYS A 76 -7.72 2.34 -12.70
C LYS A 76 -7.15 0.98 -12.33
N LEU A 77 -5.85 0.91 -12.04
CA LEU A 77 -5.24 -0.32 -11.51
C LEU A 77 -5.88 -0.77 -10.19
N ARG A 78 -6.19 0.17 -9.28
CA ARG A 78 -6.89 -0.18 -8.02
C ARG A 78 -8.30 -0.70 -8.27
N GLU A 79 -9.01 -0.13 -9.24
CA GLU A 79 -10.33 -0.65 -9.64
C GLU A 79 -10.19 -2.10 -10.12
N TYR A 80 -9.24 -2.40 -11.01
CA TYR A 80 -9.01 -3.76 -11.48
C TYR A 80 -8.73 -4.74 -10.33
N VAL A 81 -7.89 -4.35 -9.38
CA VAL A 81 -7.65 -5.15 -8.17
C VAL A 81 -8.95 -5.39 -7.38
N SER A 82 -9.73 -4.35 -7.14
CA SER A 82 -10.98 -4.47 -6.38
C SER A 82 -12.00 -5.37 -7.09
N THR A 83 -12.07 -5.31 -8.42
CA THR A 83 -12.95 -6.18 -9.21
C THR A 83 -12.50 -7.64 -9.14
N GLU A 84 -11.20 -7.92 -9.23
CA GLU A 84 -10.65 -9.26 -9.08
C GLU A 84 -10.89 -9.83 -7.68
N LEU A 85 -10.71 -9.02 -6.63
CA LEU A 85 -11.00 -9.44 -5.26
C LEU A 85 -12.48 -9.80 -5.09
N ARG A 86 -13.40 -8.97 -5.61
CA ARG A 86 -14.84 -9.26 -5.60
C ARG A 86 -15.20 -10.51 -6.38
N GLN A 87 -14.62 -10.72 -7.56
CA GLN A 87 -14.80 -11.93 -8.37
C GLN A 87 -14.38 -13.21 -7.65
N ARG A 88 -13.44 -13.10 -6.71
CA ARG A 88 -12.96 -14.21 -5.89
C ARG A 88 -13.64 -14.28 -4.52
N ASN A 89 -14.78 -13.61 -4.35
CA ASN A 89 -15.57 -13.53 -3.12
C ASN A 89 -14.82 -12.87 -1.93
N GLN A 90 -13.81 -12.04 -2.18
CA GLN A 90 -13.04 -11.31 -1.17
C GLN A 90 -13.54 -9.86 -1.01
N ASN A 91 -14.85 -9.70 -0.77
CA ASN A 91 -15.51 -8.39 -0.77
C ASN A 91 -14.99 -7.46 0.34
N THR A 92 -14.84 -7.97 1.56
CA THR A 92 -14.34 -7.21 2.73
C THR A 92 -12.91 -6.72 2.51
N ILE A 93 -12.07 -7.56 1.90
CA ILE A 93 -10.69 -7.20 1.53
C ILE A 93 -10.69 -6.17 0.40
N ALA A 94 -11.58 -6.28 -0.59
CA ALA A 94 -11.71 -5.30 -1.66
C ALA A 94 -12.05 -3.90 -1.10
N GLU A 95 -12.99 -3.82 -0.16
CA GLU A 95 -13.34 -2.58 0.53
C GLU A 95 -12.16 -2.03 1.34
N SER A 96 -11.49 -2.91 2.08
CA SER A 96 -10.28 -2.55 2.85
C SER A 96 -9.16 -2.02 1.96
N TYR A 97 -8.94 -2.64 0.79
CA TYR A 97 -7.94 -2.24 -0.19
C TYR A 97 -8.22 -0.85 -0.77
N LEU A 98 -9.48 -0.56 -1.11
CA LEU A 98 -9.90 0.77 -1.58
C LEU A 98 -9.78 1.83 -0.46
N GLY A 99 -10.14 1.46 0.77
CA GLY A 99 -10.03 2.29 1.96
C GLY A 99 -8.59 2.62 2.36
N TYR A 100 -7.63 1.74 2.06
CA TYR A 100 -6.22 1.90 2.44
C TYR A 100 -5.55 3.17 1.86
N SER A 101 -6.14 3.81 0.84
CA SER A 101 -5.66 5.10 0.34
C SER A 101 -5.85 6.28 1.29
N LYS A 102 -6.70 6.13 2.32
CA LYS A 102 -7.14 7.17 3.27
C LYS A 102 -6.46 7.13 4.64
N ASN A 103 -5.46 6.28 4.88
CA ASN A 103 -4.79 6.26 6.17
C ASN A 103 -3.86 7.47 6.35
N SER A 104 -4.45 8.59 6.80
CA SER A 104 -3.86 9.72 7.50
C SER A 104 -3.27 9.36 8.87
N VAL A 105 -3.16 8.07 9.20
CA VAL A 105 -2.62 7.60 10.49
C VAL A 105 -1.15 7.97 10.66
N THR A 106 -0.40 8.17 9.57
CA THR A 106 0.95 8.76 9.64
C THR A 106 0.95 10.24 9.95
N SER A 107 -0.10 10.99 9.58
CA SER A 107 -0.21 12.41 9.91
C SER A 107 -0.28 12.61 11.43
N ILE A 108 -1.05 11.75 12.11
CA ILE A 108 -1.21 11.81 13.57
C ILE A 108 0.12 11.50 14.29
N SER A 109 0.90 10.51 13.81
CA SER A 109 2.20 10.19 14.43
C SER A 109 3.27 11.23 14.11
N GLU A 110 3.30 11.82 12.90
CA GLU A 110 4.23 12.90 12.56
C GLU A 110 3.93 14.24 13.27
N GLU A 111 2.66 14.62 13.44
CA GLU A 111 2.29 15.81 14.23
C GLU A 111 2.68 15.65 15.71
N GLN A 112 2.44 14.47 16.30
CA GLN A 112 2.86 14.16 17.67
C GLN A 112 4.40 14.20 17.82
N LEU A 113 5.15 13.79 16.80
CA LEU A 113 6.62 13.86 16.80
C LEU A 113 7.14 15.30 16.66
N LYS A 114 6.47 16.18 15.90
CA LYS A 114 6.87 17.59 15.75
C LYS A 114 6.60 18.41 17.02
N ASN A 115 5.51 18.14 17.72
CA ASN A 115 5.12 18.89 18.92
C ASN A 115 5.98 18.58 20.16
N ASN A 116 6.72 17.46 20.15
CA ASN A 116 7.59 17.07 21.26
C ASN A 116 9.03 17.60 21.15
N LYS A 117 9.39 18.29 20.05
CA LYS A 117 10.79 18.68 19.81
C LYS A 117 11.26 19.87 20.65
N TYR A 118 10.36 20.64 21.27
CA TYR A 118 10.73 21.92 21.88
C TYR A 118 10.22 22.23 23.28
N ASN A 119 9.61 21.30 24.05
CA ASN A 119 9.13 21.71 25.38
C ASN A 119 9.02 20.65 26.48
N SER A 120 10.08 19.89 26.76
CA SER A 120 10.23 19.36 28.12
C SER A 120 11.69 19.28 28.57
N LYS A 121 12.03 20.00 29.66
CA LYS A 121 13.27 19.80 30.43
C LYS A 121 13.22 18.55 31.32
N VAL A 122 12.20 17.70 31.13
CA VAL A 122 12.01 16.43 31.84
C VAL A 122 11.63 15.40 30.80
N SER A 123 12.48 14.40 30.59
CA SER A 123 12.17 13.27 29.73
C SER A 123 10.99 12.50 30.32
N GLN A 124 9.87 12.40 29.60
CA GLN A 124 8.82 11.46 29.96
C GLN A 124 9.37 10.05 29.75
N THR A 125 9.71 9.37 30.84
CA THR A 125 10.12 7.97 30.79
C THR A 125 8.89 7.11 30.53
N THR A 126 8.75 6.61 29.31
CA THR A 126 7.85 5.48 29.04
C THR A 126 8.37 4.26 29.78
N ASN A 127 7.65 3.86 30.84
CA ASN A 127 7.89 2.59 31.54
C ASN A 127 7.46 1.45 30.61
N THR A 128 8.42 0.91 29.86
CA THR A 128 8.23 -0.35 29.12
C THR A 128 8.52 -1.52 30.06
N ARG A 129 7.88 -2.67 29.80
CA ARG A 129 8.02 -3.89 30.62
C ARG A 129 9.48 -4.35 30.77
N GLN A 130 10.31 -4.11 29.76
CA GLN A 130 11.76 -4.35 29.81
C GLN A 130 12.50 -3.43 30.79
N LYS A 131 12.09 -2.16 30.91
CA LYS A 131 12.70 -1.21 31.86
C LYS A 131 12.28 -1.48 33.31
N GLN A 132 11.08 -2.03 33.54
CA GLN A 132 10.69 -2.55 34.86
C GLN A 132 11.54 -3.75 35.26
N PHE A 133 11.72 -4.73 34.36
CA PHE A 133 12.57 -5.89 34.62
C PHE A 133 14.02 -5.52 34.96
N ALA A 134 14.59 -4.50 34.30
CA ALA A 134 15.92 -4.00 34.64
C ALA A 134 15.97 -3.35 36.02
N LYS A 135 14.98 -2.51 36.36
CA LYS A 135 14.87 -1.91 37.70
C LYS A 135 14.71 -2.95 38.80
N ASP A 136 13.90 -3.98 38.57
CA ASP A 136 13.64 -5.04 39.55
C ASP A 136 14.86 -5.96 39.74
N LYS A 137 15.67 -6.14 38.69
CA LYS A 137 16.91 -6.91 38.75
C LYS A 137 17.99 -6.20 39.57
N ASP A 138 18.07 -4.88 39.45
CA ASP A 138 19.07 -4.05 40.14
C ASP A 138 18.66 -3.70 41.59
N ASN A 139 17.43 -4.01 42.00
CA ASN A 139 16.90 -3.73 43.35
C ASN A 139 17.12 -4.89 44.33
N THR A 140 18.30 -5.49 44.34
CA THR A 140 18.61 -6.66 45.18
C THR A 140 18.94 -6.33 46.64
N SER A 141 18.86 -5.05 47.06
CA SER A 141 19.09 -4.66 48.46
C SER A 141 18.38 -3.33 48.79
N GLY A 142 17.36 -3.34 49.67
CA GLY A 142 16.80 -2.07 50.17
C GLY A 142 15.44 -2.04 50.86
N ARG A 143 15.25 -2.80 51.95
CA ARG A 143 14.63 -2.33 53.22
C ARG A 143 13.20 -1.73 53.17
N ASN A 144 12.19 -2.57 53.45
CA ASN A 144 11.23 -2.38 54.55
C ASN A 144 10.21 -3.52 54.58
N THR A 145 10.54 -4.56 55.34
CA THR A 145 9.54 -5.43 55.96
C THR A 145 8.73 -4.61 56.98
N LYS A 146 7.49 -4.26 56.65
CA LYS A 146 6.46 -4.05 57.67
C LYS A 146 5.44 -5.18 57.53
N ARG A 147 5.72 -6.27 58.25
CA ARG A 147 4.65 -7.14 58.74
C ARG A 147 3.96 -6.36 59.87
N GLY A 148 2.70 -6.03 59.68
CA GLY A 148 1.79 -5.63 60.73
C GLY A 148 0.65 -6.64 60.76
N ILE A 149 0.35 -7.13 61.96
CA ILE A 149 -0.68 -8.10 62.33
C ILE A 149 -2.05 -7.70 61.78
#